data_AF-A0A8T5ZCD9-F1
#
_entry.id   AF-A0A8T5ZCD9-F1
#
_cell.length_a   1.000
_cell.length_b   1.000
_cell.length_c   1.000
_cell.angle_alpha   90.00
_cell.angle_beta   90.00
_cell.angle_gamma   90.00
#
_symmetry.space_group_name_H-M   'P 1'
#
loop_
_entity.id
_entity.type
_entity.pdbx_description
1 polymer ?
#
loop_
_entity_poly.entity_id
_entity_poly.type
_entity_poly.pdbx_seq_one_letter_code
_entity_poly.pdbx_strand_id
1 'polypeptide(L)' 'MYKQAVILLLMLFTASVSAALPARYMQTIENAAVWAQIGDKMVTVGNIRAGQIIAVEPTAASYYAFNFGFG' A
#
# COMPACT_ATOMS: atom_id res chain seq x y z
N MET A 1 19.49 -41.28 5.49
CA MET A 1 18.91 -40.23 6.37
C MET A 1 19.33 -38.81 5.98
N TYR A 2 20.61 -38.50 5.71
CA TYR A 2 21.07 -37.13 5.35
C TYR A 2 20.33 -36.50 4.15
N LYS A 3 20.11 -37.26 3.08
CA LYS A 3 19.50 -36.76 1.82
C LYS A 3 18.06 -36.24 2.00
N GLN A 4 17.30 -36.86 2.92
CA GLN A 4 15.93 -36.43 3.25
C GLN A 4 15.92 -35.16 4.11
N ALA A 5 16.88 -35.02 5.04
CA ALA A 5 17.03 -33.81 5.84
C ALA A 5 17.41 -32.60 4.98
N VAL A 6 18.26 -32.79 3.96
CA VAL A 6 18.62 -31.73 3.00
C VAL A 6 17.40 -31.30 2.17
N ILE A 7 16.59 -32.25 1.69
CA ILE A 7 15.37 -31.94 0.94
C ILE A 7 14.37 -31.16 1.82
N LEU A 8 14.18 -31.58 3.07
CA LEU A 8 13.29 -30.89 4.01
C LEU A 8 13.77 -29.46 4.30
N LEU A 9 15.09 -29.29 4.48
CA LEU A 9 15.70 -27.98 4.69
C LEU A 9 15.49 -27.07 3.47
N LEU A 10 15.69 -27.58 2.25
CA LEU A 10 15.43 -26.81 1.03
C LEU A 10 13.96 -26.39 0.89
N MET A 11 13.01 -27.25 1.26
CA MET A 11 11.59 -26.92 1.21
C MET A 11 11.21 -25.81 2.21
N LEU A 12 11.81 -25.79 3.39
CA LEU A 12 11.58 -24.75 4.40
C LEU A 12 12.05 -23.36 3.93
N PHE A 13 13.12 -23.29 3.13
CA PHE A 13 13.61 -22.02 2.57
C PHE A 13 12.80 -21.50 1.37
N THR A 14 12.03 -22.35 0.69
CA THR A 14 11.20 -21.93 -0.47
C THR A 14 9.85 -21.33 -0.11
N ALA A 15 9.42 -21.39 1.16
CA ALA A 15 8.07 -21.01 1.58
C ALA A 15 7.84 -19.50 1.79
N SER A 16 8.85 -18.65 1.55
CA SER A 16 8.80 -17.22 1.87
C SER A 16 8.51 -16.33 0.65
N VAL A 17 7.44 -16.60 -0.11
CA VAL A 17 6.97 -15.64 -1.12
C VAL A 17 5.78 -14.89 -0.53
N SER A 18 6.03 -13.64 -0.10
CA SER A 18 4.95 -12.71 0.23
C SER A 18 4.31 -12.23 -1.08
N ALA A 19 3.05 -12.57 -1.31
CA ALA A 19 2.31 -12.06 -2.45
C ALA A 19 1.92 -10.60 -2.19
N ALA A 20 2.61 -9.66 -2.84
CA ALA A 20 2.17 -8.27 -2.88
C ALA A 20 0.81 -8.19 -3.60
N LEU A 21 -0.18 -7.56 -2.96
CA LEU A 21 -1.47 -7.33 -3.60
C LEU A 21 -1.28 -6.40 -4.81
N PRO A 22 -2.01 -6.61 -5.93
CA PRO A 22 -1.94 -5.70 -7.06
C PRO A 22 -2.29 -4.28 -6.63
N ALA A 23 -1.47 -3.31 -7.03
CA ALA A 23 -1.76 -1.90 -6.83
C ALA A 23 -3.11 -1.55 -7.46
N ARG A 24 -3.96 -0.83 -6.72
CA ARG A 24 -5.25 -0.36 -7.22
C ARG A 24 -5.14 1.11 -7.54
N TYR A 25 -5.86 1.55 -8.56
CA TYR A 25 -5.92 2.96 -8.95
C TYR A 25 -7.36 3.44 -8.88
N MET A 26 -7.54 4.66 -8.39
CA MET A 26 -8.83 5.34 -8.40
C MET A 26 -8.70 6.64 -9.20
N GLN A 27 -9.70 6.93 -10.03
CA GLN A 27 -9.83 8.22 -10.69
C GLN A 27 -10.79 9.09 -9.90
N THR A 28 -10.37 10.31 -9.58
CA THR A 28 -11.22 11.27 -8.90
C THR A 28 -12.22 11.90 -9.86
N ILE A 29 -13.42 12.20 -9.36
CA ILE A 29 -14.48 12.85 -10.14
C ILE A 29 -14.63 14.33 -9.84
N GLU A 30 -14.06 14.79 -8.73
CA GLU A 30 -14.17 16.16 -8.25
C GLU A 30 -12.83 16.65 -7.66
N ASN A 31 -12.74 17.96 -7.44
CA ASN A 31 -11.61 18.56 -6.74
C ASN A 31 -11.76 18.32 -5.23
N ALA A 32 -10.67 17.96 -4.56
CA ALA A 32 -10.67 17.72 -3.12
C ALA A 32 -9.40 18.26 -2.46
N ALA A 33 -9.52 18.73 -1.22
CA ALA A 33 -8.38 19.04 -0.37
C ALA A 33 -7.94 17.78 0.39
N VAL A 34 -6.63 17.62 0.58
CA VAL A 34 -6.06 16.58 1.43
C VAL A 34 -5.74 17.21 2.77
N TRP A 35 -6.31 16.67 3.84
CA TRP A 35 -6.05 17.13 5.20
C TRP A 35 -5.21 16.12 5.98
N ALA A 36 -4.30 16.64 6.79
CA ALA A 36 -3.59 15.87 7.81
C ALA A 36 -3.82 16.50 9.19
N GLN A 37 -3.94 15.65 10.21
CA GLN A 37 -3.95 16.12 11.58
C GLN A 37 -2.50 16.28 12.06
N ILE A 38 -2.12 17.49 12.46
CA ILE A 38 -0.81 17.81 13.02
C ILE A 38 -1.05 18.36 14.43
N GLY A 39 -0.79 17.52 15.43
CA GLY A 39 -1.18 17.80 16.82
C GLY A 39 -2.71 17.86 16.95
N ASP A 40 -3.21 18.99 17.42
CA ASP A 40 -4.63 19.29 17.60
C ASP A 40 -5.26 20.02 16.40
N LYS A 41 -4.51 20.24 15.31
CA LYS A 41 -4.96 21.02 14.15
C LYS A 41 -5.13 20.16 12.91
N MET A 42 -6.21 20.43 12.16
CA MET A 42 -6.40 19.93 10.80
C MET A 42 -5.75 20.90 9.82
N VAL A 43 -4.79 20.42 9.02
CA VAL A 43 -4.01 21.22 8.08
C VAL A 43 -4.16 20.68 6.67
N THR A 44 -4.35 21.57 5.69
CA THR A 44 -4.33 21.18 4.27
C THR A 44 -2.90 20.92 3.82
N VAL A 45 -2.64 19.70 3.39
CA VAL A 45 -1.30 19.23 2.96
C VAL A 45 -1.20 19.00 1.45
N GLY A 46 -2.33 19.07 0.75
CA GLY A 46 -2.35 18.89 -0.69
C GLY A 46 -3.73 19.13 -1.28
N ASN A 47 -3.80 19.08 -2.61
CA ASN A 47 -5.04 19.16 -3.36
C ASN A 47 -5.03 18.08 -4.44
N ILE A 48 -6.19 17.47 -4.65
CA ILE A 48 -6.46 16.52 -5.73
C ILE A 48 -7.41 17.21 -6.71
N ARG A 49 -7.11 17.13 -8.00
CA ARG A 49 -7.99 17.66 -9.05
C ARG A 49 -8.95 16.59 -9.54
N ALA A 50 -10.10 17.00 -10.07
CA ALA A 50 -10.98 16.10 -10.81
C ALA A 50 -10.23 15.47 -11.99
N GLY A 51 -10.44 14.17 -12.22
CA GLY A 51 -9.78 13.39 -13.27
C GLY A 51 -8.36 12.93 -12.91
N GLN A 52 -7.84 13.28 -11.74
CA GLN A 52 -6.54 12.80 -11.28
C GLN A 52 -6.62 11.32 -10.90
N ILE A 53 -5.62 10.54 -11.32
CA ILE A 53 -5.49 9.14 -10.93
C ILE A 53 -4.60 9.08 -9.68
N ILE A 54 -5.09 8.41 -8.64
CA ILE A 54 -4.35 8.16 -7.41
C ILE A 54 -4.07 6.66 -7.25
N ALA A 55 -2.83 6.34 -6.85
CA ALA A 55 -2.47 5.00 -6.44
C ALA A 55 -3.02 4.73 -5.05
N VAL A 56 -3.63 3.58 -4.89
CA VAL A 56 -4.30 3.15 -3.66
C VAL A 56 -3.76 1.79 -3.26
N GLU A 57 -3.17 1.74 -2.07
CA GLU A 57 -2.66 0.51 -1.50
C GLU A 57 -3.74 -0.14 -0.62
N PRO A 58 -4.16 -1.37 -0.93
CA PRO A 58 -5.05 -2.12 -0.05
C PRO A 58 -4.31 -2.47 1.24
N THR A 59 -4.80 -1.98 2.37
CA THR A 59 -4.30 -2.35 3.71
C THR A 59 -5.29 -3.29 4.40
N ALA A 60 -4.85 -3.99 5.45
CA ALA A 60 -5.70 -4.88 6.26
C ALA A 60 -6.76 -4.12 7.08
N ALA A 61 -6.77 -2.79 7.03
CA ALA A 61 -7.74 -1.94 7.70
C ALA A 61 -8.89 -1.53 6.75
N SER A 62 -9.99 -1.03 7.33
CA SER A 62 -11.15 -0.52 6.57
C SER A 62 -10.92 0.85 5.91
N TYR A 63 -9.66 1.23 5.69
CA TYR A 63 -9.28 2.45 4.97
C TYR A 63 -8.27 2.10 3.87
N TYR A 64 -8.13 2.99 2.91
CA TYR A 64 -7.15 2.86 1.84
C TYR A 64 -5.98 3.80 2.13
N ALA A 65 -4.75 3.28 2.03
CA ALA A 65 -3.56 4.11 2.15
C ALA A 65 -3.23 4.71 0.78
N PHE A 66 -2.86 5.99 0.77
CA PHE A 66 -2.40 6.71 -0.41
C PHE A 66 -1.11 7.45 -0.05
N ASN A 67 -0.15 7.48 -0.97
CA ASN A 67 1.13 8.18 -0.77
C ASN A 67 1.17 9.45 -1.62
N PHE A 68 1.58 10.56 -1.02
CA PHE A 68 1.83 11.83 -1.70
C PHE A 68 3.33 12.16 -1.65
N GLY A 69 4.00 12.21 -2.80
CA GLY A 69 5.44 12.51 -2.91
C GLY A 69 6.17 11.66 -3.95
N PHE A 70 7.47 11.93 -4.16
CA PHE A 70 8.35 11.08 -4.97
C PHE A 70 8.98 9.99 -4.10
N GLY A 71 8.19 8.99 -3.69
CA GLY A 71 8.68 7.82 -2.94
C GLY A 71 8.69 8.02 -1.43
#